data_AF-A0A1V3Y1D1-F1
#
_entry.id   AF-A0A1V3Y1D1-F1
#
_cell.length_a   1.000
_cell.length_b   1.000
_cell.length_c   1.000
_cell.angle_alpha   90.00
_cell.angle_beta   90.00
_cell.angle_gamma   90.00
#
_symmetry.space_group_name_H-M   'P 1'
#
loop_
_entity.id
_entity.type
_entity.pdbx_description
1 polymer ?
#
loop_
_entity_poly.entity_id
_entity_poly.type
_entity_poly.pdbx_seq_one_letter_code
_entity_poly.pdbx_strand_id
1 'polypeptide(L)' 'MVQRVDTRNGSRLLIRSPRSGQWVTLDALEGESLTWQNGRTLAAMVGNMYAPLLPDQDSAR' A
#
# COMPACT_ATOMS: atom_id res chain seq x y z
N MET A 1 13.03 -6.74 2.21
CA MET A 1 13.17 -7.83 1.21
C MET A 1 11.97 -7.80 0.30
N VAL A 2 12.17 -8.03 -0.99
CA VAL A 2 11.10 -8.13 -1.98
C VAL A 2 11.24 -9.50 -2.67
N GLN A 3 10.15 -10.25 -2.79
CA GLN A 3 10.15 -11.56 -3.44
C GLN A 3 8.83 -11.81 -4.15
N ARG A 4 8.87 -12.56 -5.27
CA ARG A 4 7.67 -13.09 -5.90
C ARG A 4 7.23 -14.34 -5.12
N VAL A 5 5.93 -14.48 -4.88
CA VAL A 5 5.31 -15.68 -4.33
C VAL A 5 4.18 -16.13 -5.24
N ASP A 6 4.06 -17.44 -5.44
CA ASP A 6 2.97 -18.01 -6.21
C ASP A 6 1.81 -18.41 -5.30
N THR A 7 0.60 -18.07 -5.73
CA THR A 7 -0.65 -18.36 -5.03
C THR A 7 -1.57 -19.13 -5.97
N ARG A 8 -2.69 -19.65 -5.44
CA ARG A 8 -3.71 -20.30 -6.28
C ARG A 8 -4.31 -19.36 -7.33
N ASN A 9 -4.27 -18.05 -7.09
CA ASN A 9 -4.88 -17.02 -7.94
C ASN A 9 -3.85 -16.26 -8.79
N GLY A 10 -2.65 -16.83 -8.98
CA GLY A 10 -1.55 -16.20 -9.70
C GLY A 10 -0.41 -15.74 -8.78
N SER A 11 0.48 -14.90 -9.29
CA SER A 11 1.66 -14.46 -8.55
C SER A 11 1.42 -13.15 -7.82
N ARG A 12 2.08 -12.99 -6.67
CA ARG A 12 2.09 -11.78 -5.86
C ARG A 12 3.50 -11.34 -5.53
N LEU A 13 3.67 -10.05 -5.25
CA LEU A 13 4.89 -9.47 -4.72
C LEU A 13 4.80 -9.38 -3.19
N LEU A 14 5.63 -10.16 -2.49
CA LEU A 14 5.78 -10.08 -1.04
C LEU A 14 6.86 -9.06 -0.69
N ILE A 15 6.47 -8.04 0.06
CA ILE A 15 7.35 -6.99 0.58
C ILE A 15 7.43 -7.16 2.10
N ARG A 16 8.66 -7.27 2.62
CA ARG A 16 8.94 -7.43 4.07
C ARG A 16 9.81 -6.31 4.59
N SER A 17 9.40 -5.70 5.69
CA SER A 17 10.20 -4.75 6.48
C SER A 17 11.10 -5.51 7.46
N PRO A 18 12.44 -5.47 7.31
CA PRO A 18 13.34 -6.14 8.24
C PRO A 18 13.35 -5.45 9.61
N ARG A 19 13.00 -4.16 9.68
CA ARG A 19 13.00 -3.38 10.93
C ARG A 19 11.79 -3.70 11.81
N SER A 20 10.61 -3.80 11.22
CA SER A 20 9.35 -3.94 11.97
C SER A 20 8.75 -5.35 11.92
N GLY A 21 9.29 -6.25 11.10
CA GLY A 21 8.71 -7.59 10.86
C GLY A 21 7.40 -7.58 10.07
N GLN A 22 6.86 -6.39 9.77
CA GLN A 22 5.63 -6.22 8.98
C GLN A 22 5.85 -6.66 7.53
N TRP A 23 4.77 -7.13 6.91
CA TRP A 23 4.79 -7.59 5.53
C TRP A 23 3.45 -7.33 4.85
N VAL A 24 3.51 -7.23 3.52
CA VAL A 24 2.34 -7.12 2.65
C VAL A 24 2.58 -7.93 1.38
N THR A 25 1.53 -8.51 0.81
CA THR A 25 1.55 -9.09 -0.54
C THR A 25 0.71 -8.24 -1.47
N LEU A 26 1.22 -7.91 -2.65
CA LEU A 26 0.50 -7.14 -3.66
C LEU A 26 0.34 -7.97 -4.94
N ASP A 27 -0.85 -8.00 -5.52
CA ASP A 27 -1.01 -8.40 -6.90
C ASP A 27 -0.59 -7.28 -7.87
N ALA A 28 -0.66 -7.56 -9.18
CA ALA A 28 -0.24 -6.60 -10.20
C ALA A 28 -1.06 -5.31 -10.17
N LEU A 29 -2.39 -5.42 -10.00
CA LEU A 29 -3.29 -4.27 -10.02
C LEU A 29 -3.12 -3.43 -8.76
N GLU A 30 -2.98 -4.07 -7.60
CA GLU A 30 -2.69 -3.39 -6.34
C GLU A 30 -1.38 -2.59 -6.45
N GLY A 31 -0.33 -3.19 -7.04
CA GLY A 31 0.94 -2.52 -7.28
C GLY A 31 0.85 -1.34 -8.24
N GLU A 32 0.15 -1.48 -9.36
CA GLU A 32 -0.09 -0.39 -10.32
C GLU A 32 -0.92 0.74 -9.73
N SER A 33 -1.92 0.43 -8.89
CA SER A 33 -2.76 1.45 -8.27
C SER A 33 -1.96 2.44 -7.41
N LEU A 34 -0.85 1.98 -6.81
CA LEU A 34 0.07 2.81 -6.03
C LEU A 34 0.89 3.76 -6.91
N THR A 35 1.23 3.34 -8.15
CA THR A 35 2.02 4.16 -9.07
C THR A 35 1.17 5.19 -9.81
N TRP A 36 -0.15 5.01 -9.86
CA TRP A 36 -1.09 6.02 -10.36
C TRP A 36 -1.29 7.20 -9.40
N GLN A 37 -0.91 7.05 -8.12
CA GLN A 37 -1.00 8.14 -7.17
C GLN A 37 0.03 9.22 -7.50
N ASN A 38 -0.37 10.49 -7.37
CA ASN A 38 0.60 11.57 -7.37
C ASN A 38 1.49 11.50 -6.11
N GLY A 39 2.66 12.14 -6.15
CA GLY A 39 3.63 12.08 -5.05
C GLY A 39 3.09 12.57 -3.70
N ARG A 40 2.17 13.54 -3.70
CA ARG A 40 1.54 14.05 -2.46
C ARG A 40 0.62 13.00 -1.83
N THR A 41 -0.22 12.36 -2.63
CA THR A 41 -1.13 11.31 -2.16
C THR A 41 -0.35 10.11 -1.63
N LEU A 42 0.66 9.66 -2.38
CA LEU A 42 1.50 8.54 -1.95
C LEU A 42 2.21 8.83 -0.63
N ALA A 43 2.77 10.05 -0.46
CA ALA A 43 3.40 10.46 0.78
C ALA A 43 2.42 10.45 1.97
N ALA A 44 1.16 10.85 1.76
CA ALA A 44 0.13 10.80 2.79
C ALA A 44 -0.22 9.35 3.18
N MET A 45 -0.38 8.45 2.20
CA MET A 45 -0.67 7.03 2.45
C MET A 45 0.42 6.36 3.30
N VAL A 46 1.69 6.72 3.09
CA VAL A 46 2.83 6.12 3.81
C VAL A 46 3.13 6.84 5.13
N GLY A 47 3.07 8.17 5.15
CA GLY A 47 3.38 8.98 6.33
C GLY A 47 2.30 8.94 7.42
N ASN A 48 1.06 8.58 7.06
CA ASN A 48 -0.07 8.51 7.97
C ASN A 48 -0.91 7.23 7.77
N MET A 49 -0.24 6.09 7.71
CA MET A 49 -0.83 4.78 7.35
C MET A 49 -2.06 4.37 8.18
N TYR A 50 -2.17 4.86 9.43
CA TYR A 50 -3.25 4.47 10.34
C TYR A 50 -4.41 5.47 10.41
N ALA A 51 -4.36 6.57 9.66
CA ALA A 51 -5.44 7.54 9.63
C ALA A 51 -6.12 7.60 8.24
N PRO A 52 -7.33 8.16 8.18
CA PRO A 52 -8.02 8.39 6.91
C PRO A 52 -7.16 9.21 5.93
N LEU A 53 -7.11 8.77 4.67
CA LEU A 53 -6.45 9.52 3.61
C LEU A 53 -7.21 10.80 3.25
N LEU A 54 -8.54 10.76 3.38
CA LEU A 54 -9.45 11.87 3.16
C LEU A 54 -10.08 12.26 4.50
N PRO A 55 -10.35 13.56 4.74
CA PRO A 55 -11.07 13.99 5.93
C PRO A 55 -12.47 13.37 5.97
N ASP A 56 -12.99 13.14 7.18
CA ASP A 56 -14.40 12.76 7.34
C ASP A 56 -15.29 13.83 6.73
N GLN A 57 -16.26 13.40 5.91
CA GLN A 57 -17.14 14.29 5.15
C GLN A 57 -17.97 15.22 6.05
N ASP A 58 -18.15 14.85 7.32
CA ASP A 58 -18.84 15.66 8.34
C ASP A 58 -17.96 16.75 8.96
N SER A 59 -16.64 16.73 8.75
CA SER A 59 -15.71 17.72 9.30
C SER A 59 -15.51 18.96 8.42
N ALA A 60 -16.08 18.95 7.20
CA ALA A 60 -15.94 20.02 6.20
C ALA A 60 -17.13 20.98 6.14
N ARG A 61 -18.02 20.96 7.16
CA ARG A 61 -19.16 21.88 7.27
C ARG A 61 -18.83 23.12 8.10
#